data_AF-A0A915C713-F1
#
_entry.id   AF-A0A915C713-F1
#
_cell.length_a   1.000
_cell.length_b   1.000
_cell.length_c   1.000
_cell.angle_alpha   90.00
_cell.angle_beta   90.00
_cell.angle_gamma   90.00
#
_symmetry.space_group_name_H-M   'P 1'
#
loop_
_entity.id
_entity.type
_entity.pdbx_description
1 polymer ?
#
loop_
_entity_poly.entity_id
_entity_poly.type
_entity_poly.pdbx_seq_one_letter_code
_entity_poly.pdbx_strand_id
1 'polypeptide(L)'
;MIIVMILIPLPMTFYFLGAALVFFPRLVLTRHFWTNEQRKDFWIASMKRSANLHFKPIRDRLRKLGITIPASIRDLRSLKTPPLEALSFTHLYHLCRIHHIIPFMGVRHLHRRANALRQLDRHLLHSEAVDAMSDQQLYLQLYLRRLQYYGMTIDEMRVLLKKWVHYSSAPGLKTSEYLHAPALFQHKTIHGLL
;
A
#
# COMPACT_ATOMS: atom_id res chain seq x y z
N MET A 1 -3.78 20.65 5.59
CA MET A 1 -5.09 21.12 6.07
C MET A 1 -4.93 22.09 7.23
N ILE A 2 -4.35 21.70 8.38
CA ILE A 2 -4.09 22.62 9.50
C ILE A 2 -3.19 23.82 9.10
N ILE A 3 -2.11 23.56 8.34
CA ILE A 3 -1.20 24.62 7.85
C ILE A 3 -1.91 25.65 6.95
N VAL A 4 -2.85 25.18 6.11
CA VAL A 4 -3.61 26.05 5.19
C VAL A 4 -4.59 26.92 5.97
N MET A 5 -5.25 26.37 7.00
CA MET A 5 -6.15 27.15 7.86
C MET A 5 -5.42 28.22 8.68
N ILE A 6 -4.17 27.97 9.09
CA ILE A 6 -3.35 28.95 9.81
C ILE A 6 -2.84 30.06 8.89
N LEU A 7 -2.59 29.78 7.61
CA LEU A 7 -2.03 30.74 6.65
C LEU A 7 -3.06 31.66 5.98
N ILE A 8 -4.34 31.25 5.89
CA ILE A 8 -5.42 32.03 5.25
C ILE A 8 -5.62 33.46 5.82
N PRO A 9 -5.55 33.71 7.15
CA PRO A 9 -5.80 35.05 7.69
C PRO A 9 -4.63 36.04 7.48
N LEU A 10 -3.45 35.58 7.02
CA LEU A 10 -2.32 36.47 6.76
C LEU A 10 -2.54 37.22 5.43
N PRO A 11 -2.43 38.56 5.40
CA PRO A 11 -2.54 39.34 4.16
C PRO A 11 -1.48 38.90 3.14
N MET A 12 -1.80 38.99 1.84
CA MET A 12 -0.99 38.54 0.69
C MET A 12 -0.82 37.03 0.51
N THR A 13 -1.10 36.20 1.51
CA THR A 13 -0.93 34.74 1.46
C THR A 13 -1.87 34.07 0.45
N PHE A 14 -3.02 34.67 0.17
CA PHE A 14 -3.99 34.15 -0.80
C PHE A 14 -3.47 34.16 -2.24
N TYR A 15 -2.58 35.10 -2.62
CA TYR A 15 -1.91 35.08 -3.92
C TYR A 15 -0.89 33.94 -4.00
N PHE A 16 -0.10 33.73 -2.95
CA PHE A 16 0.81 32.60 -2.85
C PHE A 16 0.07 31.26 -2.83
N LEU A 17 -1.07 31.18 -2.14
CA LEU A 17 -1.97 30.02 -2.16
C LEU A 17 -2.59 29.80 -3.53
N GLY A 18 -3.03 30.85 -4.23
CA GLY A 18 -3.56 30.78 -5.60
C GLY A 18 -2.50 30.30 -6.59
N ALA A 19 -1.30 30.87 -6.55
CA ALA A 19 -0.15 30.40 -7.34
C ALA A 19 0.20 28.95 -6.98
N ALA A 20 0.27 28.60 -5.69
CA ALA A 20 0.53 27.24 -5.26
C ALA A 20 -0.58 26.26 -5.65
N LEU A 21 -1.82 26.71 -5.79
CA LEU A 21 -2.94 25.90 -6.25
C LEU A 21 -2.82 25.58 -7.74
N VAL A 22 -2.39 26.56 -8.56
CA VAL A 22 -2.14 26.39 -10.00
C VAL A 22 -0.88 25.56 -10.26
N PHE A 23 0.24 25.89 -9.61
CA PHE A 23 1.55 25.31 -9.90
C PHE A 23 1.89 24.08 -9.04
N PHE A 24 1.32 23.97 -7.84
CA PHE A 24 1.59 22.87 -6.89
C PHE A 24 0.30 22.23 -6.33
N PRO A 25 -0.63 21.79 -7.18
CA PRO A 25 -1.94 21.26 -6.76
C PRO A 25 -1.83 20.05 -5.81
N ARG A 26 -0.70 19.32 -5.87
CA ARG A 26 -0.41 18.16 -5.01
C ARG A 26 -0.22 18.52 -3.53
N LEU A 27 0.12 19.76 -3.20
CA LEU A 27 0.35 20.24 -1.82
C LEU A 27 -0.87 20.96 -1.23
N VAL A 28 -1.65 21.63 -2.08
CA VAL A 28 -2.72 22.55 -1.66
C VAL A 28 -4.10 21.90 -1.73
N LEU A 29 -4.41 21.17 -2.80
CA LEU A 29 -5.74 20.60 -3.00
C LEU A 29 -5.93 19.30 -2.21
N THR A 30 -7.11 19.16 -1.62
CA THR A 30 -7.56 17.85 -1.12
C THR A 30 -7.73 16.90 -2.32
N ARG A 31 -7.56 15.58 -2.09
CA ARG A 31 -7.67 14.55 -3.14
C ARG A 31 -8.98 14.60 -3.95
N HIS A 32 -10.01 15.26 -3.43
CA HIS A 32 -11.30 15.46 -4.10
C HIS A 32 -11.16 16.20 -5.44
N PHE A 33 -10.27 17.20 -5.52
CA PHE A 33 -10.09 18.02 -6.72
C PHE A 33 -9.09 17.44 -7.72
N TRP A 34 -8.54 16.26 -7.45
CA TRP A 34 -7.54 15.67 -8.33
C TRP A 34 -8.20 14.88 -9.46
N THR A 35 -7.65 15.01 -10.66
CA THR A 35 -8.01 14.17 -11.80
C THR A 35 -7.67 12.70 -11.51
N ASN A 36 -8.23 11.77 -12.28
CA ASN A 36 -7.94 10.35 -12.10
C ASN A 36 -6.45 10.04 -12.35
N GLU A 37 -5.84 10.71 -13.33
CA GLU A 37 -4.41 10.59 -13.62
C GLU A 37 -3.54 11.12 -12.47
N GLN A 38 -3.85 12.30 -11.93
CA GLN A 38 -3.11 12.86 -10.79
C GLN A 38 -3.17 11.93 -9.56
N ARG A 39 -4.32 11.30 -9.30
CA ARG A 39 -4.48 10.31 -8.23
C ARG A 39 -3.66 9.05 -8.49
N LYS A 40 -3.71 8.51 -9.70
CA LYS A 40 -2.90 7.35 -10.13
C LYS A 40 -1.41 7.63 -9.94
N ASP A 41 -0.92 8.75 -10.45
CA ASP A 41 0.49 9.15 -10.36
C ASP A 41 0.94 9.30 -8.91
N PHE A 42 0.10 9.93 -8.08
CA PHE A 42 0.39 10.05 -6.66
C PHE A 42 0.46 8.68 -5.97
N TRP A 43 -0.46 7.77 -6.25
CA TRP A 43 -0.45 6.42 -5.66
C TRP A 43 0.80 5.65 -6.08
N ILE A 44 1.17 5.70 -7.36
CA ILE A 44 2.40 5.08 -7.87
C ILE A 44 3.63 5.67 -7.18
N ALA A 45 3.75 7.01 -7.15
CA ALA A 45 4.88 7.69 -6.52
C ALA A 45 4.97 7.38 -5.02
N SER A 46 3.83 7.39 -4.31
CA SER A 46 3.74 7.05 -2.89
C SER A 46 4.19 5.61 -2.63
N MET A 47 3.79 4.64 -3.48
CA MET A 47 4.20 3.26 -3.34
C MET A 47 5.69 3.07 -3.65
N LYS A 48 6.20 3.65 -4.74
CA LYS A 48 7.63 3.59 -5.09
C LYS A 48 8.50 4.12 -3.94
N ARG A 49 8.14 5.29 -3.39
CA ARG A 49 8.85 5.87 -2.25
C ARG A 49 8.84 4.96 -1.03
N SER A 50 7.67 4.41 -0.69
CA SER A 50 7.52 3.50 0.46
C SER A 50 8.31 2.20 0.25
N ALA A 51 8.25 1.62 -0.95
CA ALA A 51 8.97 0.40 -1.31
C ALA A 51 10.48 0.58 -1.21
N ASN A 52 11.02 1.65 -1.80
CA ASN A 52 12.45 1.96 -1.79
C ASN A 52 13.00 2.12 -0.37
N LEU A 53 12.22 2.69 0.55
CA LEU A 53 12.65 2.97 1.92
C LEU A 53 12.45 1.80 2.89
N HIS A 54 11.49 0.92 2.65
CA HIS A 54 11.01 0.01 3.69
C HIS A 54 10.96 -1.47 3.29
N PHE A 55 10.94 -1.81 1.99
CA PHE A 55 10.85 -3.23 1.59
C PHE A 55 12.17 -3.95 1.86
N LYS A 56 13.31 -3.36 1.49
CA LYS A 56 14.63 -3.93 1.73
C LYS A 56 14.89 -4.22 3.22
N PRO A 57 14.72 -3.26 4.15
CA PRO A 57 14.87 -3.53 5.59
C PRO A 57 14.01 -4.68 6.11
N ILE A 58 12.77 -4.81 5.63
CA ILE A 58 11.87 -5.89 6.04
C ILE A 58 12.37 -7.23 5.53
N ARG A 59 12.75 -7.31 4.25
CA ARG A 59 13.26 -8.54 3.64
C ARG A 59 14.56 -9.00 4.27
N ASP A 60 15.50 -8.09 4.49
CA ASP A 60 16.81 -8.42 5.06
C ASP A 60 16.64 -8.98 6.48
N ARG A 61 15.72 -8.42 7.28
CA ARG A 61 15.41 -8.91 8.62
C ARG A 61 14.72 -10.27 8.59
N LEU A 62 13.76 -10.49 7.70
CA LEU A 62 13.13 -11.81 7.55
C LEU A 62 14.13 -12.88 7.08
N ARG A 63 15.06 -12.53 6.18
CA ARG A 63 16.13 -13.43 5.75
C ARG A 63 17.05 -13.81 6.91
N LYS A 64 17.39 -12.86 7.78
CA LYS A 64 18.17 -13.13 9.01
C LYS A 64 17.45 -14.08 9.97
N LEU A 65 16.12 -14.16 9.92
CA LEU A 65 15.31 -15.12 10.67
C LEU A 65 15.17 -16.48 9.95
N GLY A 66 15.86 -16.70 8.83
CA GLY A 66 15.81 -17.93 8.06
C GLY A 66 14.57 -18.08 7.18
N ILE A 67 13.82 -17.00 6.93
CA ILE A 67 12.58 -17.06 6.14
C ILE A 67 12.92 -16.89 4.65
N THR A 68 12.60 -17.89 3.84
CA THR A 68 12.75 -17.85 2.38
C THR A 68 11.75 -16.87 1.77
N ILE A 69 12.23 -15.99 0.88
CA ILE A 69 11.40 -15.01 0.20
C ILE A 69 10.66 -15.71 -0.96
N PRO A 70 9.33 -15.72 -0.97
CA PRO A 70 8.55 -16.37 -2.01
C PRO A 70 8.65 -15.63 -3.36
N ALA A 71 8.68 -16.38 -4.47
CA ALA A 71 8.75 -15.83 -5.82
C ALA A 71 7.35 -15.47 -6.38
N SER A 72 6.29 -16.08 -5.86
CA SER A 72 4.90 -15.89 -6.31
C SER A 72 3.92 -15.72 -5.14
N ILE A 73 2.75 -15.16 -5.43
CA ILE A 73 1.64 -15.07 -4.46
C ILE A 73 1.22 -16.46 -3.95
N ARG A 74 1.31 -17.48 -4.79
CA ARG A 74 0.96 -18.87 -4.39
C ARG A 74 1.86 -19.36 -3.26
N ASP A 75 3.15 -19.01 -3.33
CA ASP A 75 4.17 -19.41 -2.37
C ASP A 75 4.08 -18.60 -1.07
N LEU A 76 3.32 -17.49 -1.04
CA LEU A 76 3.07 -16.76 0.20
C LEU A 76 2.29 -17.60 1.23
N ARG A 77 1.61 -18.68 0.81
CA ARG A 77 0.91 -19.58 1.74
C ARG A 77 1.85 -20.36 2.65
N SER A 78 3.08 -20.62 2.21
CA SER A 78 4.10 -21.27 3.04
C SER A 78 4.87 -20.30 3.93
N LEU A 79 4.59 -18.99 3.82
CA LEU A 79 5.24 -17.98 4.62
C LEU A 79 4.86 -18.16 6.10
N LYS A 80 5.86 -18.41 6.95
CA LYS A 80 5.71 -18.42 8.40
C LYS A 80 6.51 -17.27 8.99
N THR A 81 5.84 -16.17 9.29
CA THR A 81 6.49 -15.03 9.97
C THR A 81 6.25 -15.11 11.49
N PRO A 82 7.15 -14.51 12.30
CA PRO A 82 6.92 -14.39 13.73
C PRO A 82 5.64 -13.57 13.99
N PRO A 83 4.96 -13.79 15.13
CA PRO A 83 3.88 -12.90 15.56
C PRO A 83 4.39 -11.45 15.69
N LEU A 84 3.50 -10.47 15.53
CA LEU A 84 3.91 -9.05 15.49
C LEU A 84 4.57 -8.61 16.80
N GLU A 85 4.13 -9.18 17.92
CA GLU A 85 4.58 -8.92 19.27
C GLU A 85 6.05 -9.33 19.48
N ALA A 86 6.54 -10.31 18.72
CA ALA A 86 7.91 -10.79 18.79
C ALA A 86 8.87 -9.97 17.90
N LEU A 87 8.38 -9.00 17.13
CA LEU A 87 9.20 -8.23 16.20
C LEU A 87 9.85 -7.04 16.88
N SER A 88 11.11 -6.77 16.53
CA SER A 88 11.82 -5.57 17.00
C SER A 88 11.09 -4.28 16.61
N PHE A 89 11.23 -3.24 17.43
CA PHE A 89 10.63 -1.92 17.18
C PHE A 89 10.97 -1.36 15.79
N THR A 90 12.23 -1.48 15.34
CA THR A 90 12.63 -1.01 14.02
C THR A 90 11.90 -1.75 12.88
N HIS A 91 11.64 -3.04 13.05
CA HIS A 91 10.89 -3.82 12.07
C HIS A 91 9.42 -3.42 12.03
N LEU A 92 8.81 -3.23 13.21
CA LEU A 92 7.46 -2.70 13.34
C LEU A 92 7.34 -1.28 12.74
N TYR A 93 8.35 -0.44 12.92
CA TYR A 93 8.40 0.88 12.28
C TYR A 93 8.25 0.74 10.76
N HIS A 94 9.05 -0.09 10.10
CA HIS A 94 8.97 -0.27 8.65
C HIS A 94 7.61 -0.84 8.20
N LEU A 95 7.05 -1.81 8.92
CA LEU A 95 5.70 -2.32 8.65
C LEU A 95 4.64 -1.22 8.78
N CYS A 96 4.67 -0.45 9.86
CA CYS A 96 3.77 0.68 10.06
C CYS A 96 3.88 1.69 8.92
N ARG A 97 5.09 2.04 8.50
CA ARG A 97 5.30 3.00 7.40
C ARG A 97 4.73 2.51 6.07
N ILE A 98 4.94 1.24 5.72
CA ILE A 98 4.38 0.67 4.48
C ILE A 98 2.86 0.67 4.53
N HIS A 99 2.27 0.37 5.68
CA HIS A 99 0.82 0.31 5.84
C HIS A 99 0.17 1.67 6.15
N HIS A 100 0.96 2.75 6.20
CA HIS A 100 0.54 4.11 6.56
C HIS A 100 -0.13 4.18 7.94
N ILE A 101 0.49 3.52 8.92
CA ILE A 101 0.09 3.49 10.32
C ILE A 101 1.12 4.27 11.14
N ILE A 102 0.66 4.93 12.20
CA ILE A 102 1.53 5.62 13.15
C ILE A 102 2.25 4.58 14.02
N PRO A 103 3.60 4.57 14.04
CA PRO A 103 4.39 3.50 14.68
C PRO A 103 4.33 3.50 16.21
N PHE A 104 3.95 4.60 16.85
CA PHE A 104 3.97 4.77 18.31
C PHE A 104 2.77 4.15 19.04
N MET A 105 1.74 3.69 18.32
CA MET A 105 0.50 3.15 18.91
C MET A 105 0.51 1.61 19.03
N GLY A 106 1.69 0.99 18.97
CA GLY A 106 1.89 -0.46 19.10
C GLY A 106 1.29 -1.29 17.96
N VAL A 107 1.32 -2.62 18.12
CA VAL A 107 0.89 -3.59 17.10
C VAL A 107 -0.62 -3.60 16.86
N ARG A 108 -1.42 -3.05 17.77
CA ARG A 108 -2.89 -3.04 17.72
C ARG A 108 -3.42 -2.42 16.43
N HIS A 109 -2.81 -1.33 15.96
CA HIS A 109 -3.24 -0.67 14.73
C HIS A 109 -2.90 -1.48 13.48
N LEU A 110 -1.79 -2.23 13.48
CA LEU A 110 -1.45 -3.18 12.42
C LEU A 110 -2.51 -4.28 12.32
N HIS A 111 -2.96 -4.84 13.45
CA HIS A 111 -4.07 -5.79 13.47
C HIS A 111 -5.36 -5.20 12.91
N ARG A 112 -5.75 -4.00 13.36
CA ARG A 112 -6.95 -3.33 12.84
C ARG A 112 -6.85 -3.08 11.33
N ARG A 113 -5.71 -2.59 10.86
CA ARG A 113 -5.46 -2.34 9.43
C ARG A 113 -5.58 -3.61 8.60
N ALA A 114 -4.95 -4.70 9.05
CA ALA A 114 -5.05 -6.00 8.39
C ALA A 114 -6.49 -6.51 8.38
N ASN A 115 -7.21 -6.43 9.50
CA ASN A 115 -8.60 -6.87 9.59
C ASN A 115 -9.52 -6.08 8.64
N ALA A 116 -9.39 -4.75 8.60
CA ALA A 116 -10.16 -3.90 7.70
C ALA A 116 -9.92 -4.27 6.22
N LEU A 117 -8.66 -4.49 5.83
CA LEU A 117 -8.34 -4.90 4.47
C LEU A 117 -8.86 -6.31 4.14
N ARG A 118 -8.84 -7.23 5.10
CA ARG A 118 -9.36 -8.59 4.93
C ARG A 118 -10.87 -8.63 4.79
N GLN A 119 -11.59 -7.77 5.50
CA GLN A 119 -13.02 -7.61 5.31
C GLN A 119 -13.32 -7.13 3.89
N LEU A 120 -12.58 -6.12 3.41
CA LEU A 120 -12.66 -5.70 2.01
C LEU A 120 -12.36 -6.85 1.04
N ASP A 121 -11.33 -7.66 1.31
CA ASP A 121 -10.98 -8.81 0.46
C ASP A 121 -12.10 -9.86 0.43
N ARG A 122 -12.75 -10.16 1.55
CA ARG A 122 -13.90 -11.09 1.57
C ARG A 122 -15.04 -10.62 0.67
N HIS A 123 -15.32 -9.32 0.64
CA HIS A 123 -16.33 -8.76 -0.27
C HIS A 123 -15.91 -8.86 -1.75
N LEU A 124 -14.61 -8.81 -2.04
CA LEU A 124 -14.07 -8.91 -3.40
C LEU A 124 -13.83 -10.36 -3.86
N LEU A 125 -14.11 -11.36 -3.02
CA LEU A 125 -13.85 -12.77 -3.34
C LEU A 125 -14.72 -13.25 -4.52
N HIS A 126 -15.87 -12.62 -4.73
CA HIS A 126 -16.70 -12.82 -5.92
C HIS A 126 -15.99 -12.23 -7.15
N SER A 127 -15.59 -13.08 -8.10
CA SER A 127 -14.80 -12.70 -9.29
C SER A 127 -15.39 -11.49 -10.03
N GLU A 128 -16.71 -11.44 -10.15
CA GLU A 128 -17.45 -10.39 -10.85
C GLU A 128 -17.22 -8.99 -10.25
N ALA A 129 -16.98 -8.89 -8.94
CA ALA A 129 -16.73 -7.62 -8.27
C ALA A 129 -15.40 -6.98 -8.73
N VAL A 130 -14.40 -7.79 -9.07
CA VAL A 130 -13.12 -7.31 -9.59
C VAL A 130 -13.22 -6.94 -11.07
N ASP A 131 -14.08 -7.61 -11.83
CA ASP A 131 -14.27 -7.29 -13.25
C ASP A 131 -15.15 -6.05 -13.45
N ALA A 132 -16.12 -5.82 -12.56
CA ALA A 132 -17.04 -4.69 -12.62
C ALA A 132 -16.44 -3.35 -12.15
N MET A 133 -15.28 -3.35 -11.49
CA MET A 133 -14.69 -2.11 -10.99
C MET A 133 -14.06 -1.28 -12.10
N SER A 134 -14.19 0.03 -11.99
CA SER A 134 -13.47 0.98 -12.83
C SER A 134 -11.96 0.93 -12.57
N ASP A 135 -11.16 1.36 -13.55
CA ASP A 135 -9.70 1.44 -13.44
C ASP A 135 -9.25 2.20 -12.19
N GLN A 136 -9.97 3.28 -11.86
CA GLN A 136 -9.65 4.10 -10.70
C GLN A 136 -9.89 3.36 -9.38
N GLN A 137 -10.96 2.57 -9.30
CA GLN A 137 -11.21 1.70 -8.15
C GLN A 137 -10.15 0.61 -8.08
N LEU A 138 -9.75 0.02 -9.21
CA LEU A 138 -8.69 -0.99 -9.27
C LEU A 138 -7.35 -0.45 -8.75
N TYR A 139 -6.92 0.71 -9.22
CA TYR A 139 -5.70 1.38 -8.72
C TYR A 139 -5.77 1.63 -7.21
N LEU A 140 -6.93 2.06 -6.70
CA LEU A 140 -7.14 2.26 -5.27
C LEU A 140 -7.04 0.94 -4.49
N GLN A 141 -7.67 -0.14 -4.97
CA GLN A 141 -7.63 -1.44 -4.29
C GLN A 141 -6.18 -1.96 -4.20
N LEU A 142 -5.41 -1.88 -5.28
CA LEU A 142 -4.01 -2.28 -5.28
C LEU A 142 -3.15 -1.36 -4.38
N TYR A 143 -3.38 -0.05 -4.44
CA TYR A 143 -2.71 0.93 -3.59
C TYR A 143 -2.93 0.62 -2.11
N LEU A 144 -4.18 0.37 -1.68
CA LEU A 144 -4.53 0.09 -0.27
C LEU A 144 -3.77 -1.12 0.28
N ARG A 145 -3.53 -2.13 -0.55
CA ARG A 145 -2.83 -3.38 -0.21
C ARG A 145 -1.32 -3.31 -0.42
N ARG A 146 -0.81 -2.20 -0.96
CA ARG A 146 0.60 -1.98 -1.31
C ARG A 146 1.12 -2.96 -2.37
N LEU A 147 0.24 -3.39 -3.27
CA LEU A 147 0.60 -4.22 -4.41
C LEU A 147 1.20 -3.34 -5.49
N GLN A 148 2.39 -3.71 -5.95
CA GLN A 148 3.08 -3.00 -7.01
C GLN A 148 2.41 -3.31 -8.35
N TYR A 149 1.99 -2.27 -9.08
CA TYR A 149 1.31 -2.40 -10.38
C TYR A 149 1.86 -1.47 -11.47
N TYR A 150 2.99 -0.80 -11.22
CA TYR A 150 3.58 0.07 -12.22
C TYR A 150 4.03 -0.74 -13.44
N GLY A 151 3.66 -0.30 -14.64
CA GLY A 151 3.97 -0.99 -15.90
C GLY A 151 3.06 -2.20 -16.23
N MET A 152 2.02 -2.47 -15.43
CA MET A 152 1.03 -3.50 -15.74
C MET A 152 -0.11 -2.92 -16.59
N THR A 153 -0.72 -3.78 -17.40
CA THR A 153 -2.02 -3.56 -18.04
C THR A 153 -3.16 -3.69 -17.02
N ILE A 154 -4.35 -3.18 -17.36
CA ILE A 154 -5.54 -3.30 -16.49
C ILE A 154 -5.91 -4.77 -16.25
N ASP A 155 -5.80 -5.62 -17.26
CA ASP A 155 -6.11 -7.05 -17.13
C ASP A 155 -5.13 -7.77 -16.20
N GLU A 156 -3.82 -7.48 -16.31
CA GLU A 156 -2.82 -7.98 -15.37
C GLU A 156 -3.10 -7.53 -13.93
N MET A 157 -3.52 -6.28 -13.75
CA MET A 157 -3.93 -5.74 -12.46
C MET A 157 -5.15 -6.45 -11.87
N ARG A 158 -6.16 -6.76 -12.69
CA ARG A 158 -7.33 -7.53 -12.26
C ARG A 158 -6.94 -8.94 -11.85
N VAL A 159 -6.12 -9.62 -12.65
CA VAL A 159 -5.59 -10.95 -12.34
C VAL A 159 -4.78 -10.93 -11.04
N LEU A 160 -3.95 -9.92 -10.84
CA LEU A 160 -3.18 -9.72 -9.62
C LEU A 160 -4.10 -9.56 -8.39
N LEU A 161 -5.12 -8.69 -8.48
CA LEU A 161 -6.05 -8.47 -7.39
C LEU A 161 -6.86 -9.72 -7.05
N LYS A 162 -7.35 -10.45 -8.07
CA LYS A 162 -8.05 -11.75 -7.88
C LYS A 162 -7.15 -12.77 -7.14
N LYS A 163 -5.89 -12.91 -7.57
CA LYS A 163 -4.91 -13.78 -6.89
C LYS A 163 -4.68 -13.35 -5.44
N TRP A 164 -4.54 -12.05 -5.19
CA TRP A 164 -4.35 -11.51 -3.85
C TRP A 164 -5.54 -11.79 -2.94
N VAL A 165 -6.76 -11.50 -3.40
CA VAL A 165 -7.99 -11.67 -2.61
C VAL A 165 -8.18 -13.13 -2.20
N HIS A 166 -7.87 -14.06 -3.11
CA HIS A 166 -7.92 -15.49 -2.83
C HIS A 166 -6.84 -15.93 -1.81
N TYR A 167 -5.66 -15.30 -1.83
CA TYR A 167 -4.62 -15.51 -0.83
C TYR A 167 -5.02 -14.93 0.54
N SER A 168 -5.48 -13.69 0.59
CA SER A 168 -5.74 -12.98 1.85
C SER A 168 -6.96 -13.47 2.61
N SER A 169 -7.92 -14.06 1.89
CA SER A 169 -9.12 -14.71 2.42
C SER A 169 -8.89 -16.14 2.90
N ALA A 170 -7.66 -16.68 2.76
CA ALA A 170 -7.34 -18.02 3.20
C ALA A 170 -7.58 -18.21 4.72
N PRO A 171 -8.24 -19.30 5.13
CA PRO A 171 -8.40 -19.60 6.55
C PRO A 171 -7.03 -19.81 7.21
N GLY A 172 -6.89 -19.33 8.44
CA GLY A 172 -5.67 -19.49 9.24
C GLY A 172 -4.49 -18.56 8.90
N LEU A 173 -4.57 -17.74 7.83
CA LEU A 173 -3.50 -16.80 7.50
C LEU A 173 -3.33 -15.77 8.64
N LYS A 174 -2.13 -15.65 9.21
CA LYS A 174 -1.87 -14.77 10.35
C LYS A 174 -1.76 -13.32 9.92
N THR A 175 -2.04 -12.40 10.84
CA THR A 175 -1.90 -10.95 10.58
C THR A 175 -0.48 -10.58 10.16
N SER A 176 0.52 -11.16 10.82
CA SER A 176 1.93 -10.92 10.47
C SER A 176 2.21 -11.32 9.03
N GLU A 177 1.82 -12.53 8.62
CA GLU A 177 2.03 -13.06 7.26
C GLU A 177 1.38 -12.14 6.21
N TYR A 178 0.12 -11.75 6.45
CA TYR A 178 -0.62 -10.82 5.57
C TYR A 178 0.08 -9.47 5.41
N LEU A 179 0.61 -8.88 6.49
CA LEU A 179 1.24 -7.55 6.45
C LEU A 179 2.63 -7.56 5.81
N HIS A 180 3.34 -8.68 5.86
CA HIS A 180 4.64 -8.84 5.20
C HIS A 180 4.51 -9.16 3.72
N ALA A 181 3.41 -9.79 3.31
CA ALA A 181 3.20 -10.24 1.94
C ALA A 181 3.46 -9.19 0.84
N PRO A 182 3.01 -7.92 0.94
CA PRO A 182 3.27 -6.93 -0.12
C PRO A 182 4.75 -6.57 -0.26
N ALA A 183 5.51 -6.61 0.84
CA ALA A 183 6.93 -6.37 0.82
C ALA A 183 7.70 -7.57 0.25
N LEU A 184 7.17 -8.79 0.34
CA LEU A 184 7.84 -10.01 -0.10
C LEU A 184 7.50 -10.40 -1.54
N PHE A 185 6.26 -10.16 -1.95
CA PHE A 185 5.85 -10.37 -3.33
C PHE A 185 6.55 -9.38 -4.25
N GLN A 186 7.32 -9.89 -5.20
CA GLN A 186 7.81 -9.12 -6.33
C GLN A 186 7.11 -9.62 -7.59
N HIS A 187 6.30 -8.78 -8.20
CA HIS A 187 6.06 -8.98 -9.61
C HIS A 187 7.36 -8.62 -10.33
N LYS A 188 7.98 -9.59 -11.02
CA LYS A 188 9.02 -9.24 -12.00
C LYS A 188 8.32 -8.43 -13.08
N THR A 189 8.58 -7.13 -13.14
CA THR A 189 8.12 -6.30 -14.26
C THR A 189 8.82 -6.86 -15.51
N ILE A 190 8.05 -7.27 -16.52
CA ILE A 190 8.58 -7.81 -17.78
C ILE A 190 9.37 -6.74 -18.56
N HIS A 191 9.23 -5.46 -18.18
CA HIS A 191 10.07 -4.37 -18.64
C HIS A 191 11.03 -3.95 -17.53
N GLY A 192 12.31 -4.25 -17.75
CA GLY A 192 13.39 -3.98 -16.80
C GLY A 192 13.68 -2.51 -16.55
N LEU A 193 14.64 -2.30 -15.65
CA LEU A 193 15.32 -1.05 -15.29
C LEU A 193 14.52 -0.12 -14.35
N LEU A 194 14.76 -0.30 -13.04
CA LEU A 194 15.51 0.63 -12.17
C LEU A 194 15.63 0.05 -10.75
#